data_AF-A0A6L9J4I5-F1
#
_entry.id   AF-A0A6L9J4I5-F1
#
_cell.length_a   1.000
_cell.length_b   1.000
_cell.length_c   1.000
_cell.angle_alpha   90.00
_cell.angle_beta   90.00
_cell.angle_gamma   90.00
#
_symmetry.space_group_name_H-M   'P 1'
#
loop_
_entity.id
_entity.type
_entity.pdbx_description
1 polymer ?
#
loop_
_entity_poly.entity_id
_entity_poly.type
_entity_poly.pdbx_seq_one_letter_code
_entity_poly.pdbx_strand_id
1 'polypeptide(L)'
;RTGEIARVLREGYDVGLLNEGFHTLLEKLQLDYLFIDTHPGLNEETLLSIAVSNALVIILRPDSQDFQGTAVTVDVARKLDVPHLRLVVNKALTRYDFAKVKTDIEGTYGVPVAGVLPLSEDVASNASNNVFSALYPDHDWSQTVMGIVDDLETAK
;
A
#
# COMPACT_ATOMS: atom_id res chain seq x y z
N ARG A 1 -22.37 22.84 5.29
CA ARG A 1 -21.62 21.64 4.86
C ARG A 1 -20.38 22.00 4.04
N THR A 2 -20.43 22.87 3.02
CA THR A 2 -19.26 23.30 2.23
C THR A 2 -18.20 24.09 3.04
N GLY A 3 -18.62 24.85 4.05
CA GLY A 3 -17.70 25.61 4.90
C GLY A 3 -16.81 24.76 5.82
N GLU A 4 -17.26 23.57 6.21
CA GLU A 4 -16.48 22.64 7.04
C GLU A 4 -15.34 22.01 6.21
N ILE A 5 -15.61 21.62 4.95
CA ILE A 5 -14.57 21.12 4.02
C ILE A 5 -13.52 22.21 3.76
N ALA A 6 -13.95 23.45 3.54
CA ALA A 6 -13.03 24.58 3.35
C ALA A 6 -12.26 24.96 4.63
N ARG A 7 -12.77 24.62 5.83
CA ARG A 7 -12.05 24.78 7.10
C ARG A 7 -11.01 23.68 7.25
N VAL A 8 -11.38 22.42 7.01
CA VAL A 8 -10.45 21.28 7.04
C VAL A 8 -9.28 21.49 6.07
N LEU A 9 -9.54 21.97 4.85
CA LEU A 9 -8.50 22.26 3.87
C LEU A 9 -7.58 23.44 4.25
N ARG A 10 -7.98 24.31 5.18
CA ARG A 10 -7.18 25.49 5.61
C ARG A 10 -6.52 25.32 6.97
N GLU A 11 -7.20 24.64 7.89
CA GLU A 11 -6.85 24.54 9.30
C GLU A 11 -6.41 23.11 9.69
N GLY A 12 -6.48 22.16 8.75
CA GLY A 12 -6.27 20.74 9.03
C GLY A 12 -7.51 20.09 9.65
N TYR A 13 -7.39 18.81 10.03
CA TYR A 13 -8.42 18.08 10.75
C TYR A 13 -7.88 17.51 12.05
N ASP A 14 -8.79 17.23 12.98
CA ASP A 14 -8.44 16.56 14.23
C ASP A 14 -8.11 15.09 13.94
N VAL A 15 -6.82 14.77 14.06
CA VAL A 15 -6.24 13.43 13.95
C VAL A 15 -6.93 12.43 14.86
N GLY A 16 -7.21 12.81 16.11
CA GLY A 16 -7.86 11.94 17.09
C GLY A 16 -9.28 11.62 16.66
N LEU A 17 -10.02 12.62 16.19
CA LEU A 17 -11.37 12.44 15.66
C LEU A 17 -11.39 11.55 14.40
N LEU A 18 -10.40 11.68 13.52
CA LEU A 18 -10.30 10.79 12.36
C LEU A 18 -10.08 9.34 12.79
N ASN A 19 -9.18 9.10 13.75
CA ASN A 19 -8.91 7.76 14.26
C ASN A 19 -10.14 7.14 14.94
N GLU A 20 -10.86 7.91 15.77
CA GLU A 20 -12.15 7.51 16.34
C GLU A 20 -13.18 7.19 15.25
N GLY A 21 -13.19 7.98 14.17
CA GLY A 21 -14.01 7.76 12.99
C GLY A 21 -13.71 6.41 12.32
N PHE A 22 -12.44 6.04 12.16
CA PHE A 22 -12.04 4.74 11.62
C PHE A 22 -12.47 3.58 12.50
N HIS A 23 -12.26 3.67 13.83
CA HIS A 23 -12.74 2.65 14.76
C HIS A 23 -14.27 2.50 14.72
N THR A 24 -14.99 3.62 14.71
CA THR A 24 -16.45 3.63 14.59
C THR A 24 -16.91 2.99 13.29
N LEU A 25 -16.22 3.25 12.17
CA LEU A 25 -16.53 2.68 10.86
C LEU A 25 -16.34 1.17 10.86
N LEU A 26 -15.20 0.69 11.37
CA LEU A 26 -14.88 -0.73 11.52
C LEU A 26 -15.96 -1.45 12.33
N GLU A 27 -16.33 -0.90 13.49
CA GLU A 27 -17.33 -1.50 14.39
C GLU A 27 -18.74 -1.52 13.78
N LYS A 28 -19.20 -0.38 13.25
CA LYS A 28 -20.59 -0.26 12.74
C LYS A 28 -20.83 -1.05 11.47
N LEU A 29 -19.82 -1.18 10.61
CA LEU A 29 -19.91 -1.93 9.37
C LEU A 29 -19.42 -3.36 9.52
N GLN A 30 -18.93 -3.76 10.70
CA GLN A 30 -18.35 -5.07 10.99
C GLN A 30 -17.28 -5.48 9.96
N LEU A 31 -16.34 -4.58 9.69
CA LEU A 31 -15.29 -4.79 8.70
C LEU A 31 -14.10 -5.52 9.31
N ASP A 32 -13.58 -6.53 8.61
CA ASP A 32 -12.33 -7.21 8.97
C ASP A 32 -11.08 -6.41 8.58
N TYR A 33 -11.22 -5.50 7.61
CA TYR A 33 -10.16 -4.68 7.06
C TYR A 33 -10.69 -3.30 6.64
N LEU A 34 -9.89 -2.27 6.86
CA LEU A 34 -10.07 -0.93 6.31
C LEU A 34 -8.80 -0.55 5.53
N PHE A 35 -8.94 -0.32 4.23
CA PHE A 35 -7.83 0.12 3.38
C PHE A 35 -7.85 1.65 3.26
N ILE A 36 -6.70 2.27 3.52
CA ILE A 36 -6.49 3.71 3.33
C ILE A 36 -5.58 3.89 2.11
N ASP A 37 -6.15 4.33 0.99
CA ASP A 37 -5.38 4.62 -0.23
C ASP A 37 -4.82 6.03 -0.16
N THR A 38 -3.49 6.12 -0.01
CA THR A 38 -2.77 7.39 0.12
C THR A 38 -2.13 7.80 -1.20
N HIS A 39 -2.11 9.09 -1.49
CA HIS A 39 -1.27 9.62 -2.55
C HIS A 39 0.24 9.43 -2.21
N PRO A 40 1.14 9.41 -3.21
CA PRO A 40 2.56 9.22 -2.95
C PRO A 40 3.16 10.41 -2.20
N GLY A 41 4.11 10.13 -1.30
CA GLY A 41 4.84 11.13 -0.54
C GLY A 41 4.51 11.09 0.96
N LEU A 42 5.14 11.99 1.72
CA LEU A 42 5.07 12.03 3.18
C LEU A 42 4.51 13.38 3.64
N ASN A 43 3.30 13.69 3.16
CA ASN A 43 2.56 14.83 3.70
C ASN A 43 1.93 14.47 5.06
N GLU A 44 1.34 15.46 5.72
CA GLU A 44 0.70 15.28 7.04
C GLU A 44 -0.37 14.18 7.04
N GLU A 45 -1.16 14.08 5.97
CA GLU A 45 -2.23 13.09 5.83
C GLU A 45 -1.68 11.66 5.70
N THR A 46 -0.61 11.47 4.92
CA THR A 46 0.04 10.17 4.75
C THR A 46 0.75 9.76 6.02
N LEU A 47 1.45 10.68 6.70
CA LEU A 47 2.09 10.41 7.99
C LEU A 47 1.08 9.94 9.03
N LEU A 48 -0.08 10.59 9.09
CA LEU A 48 -1.13 10.16 9.99
C LEU A 48 -1.66 8.78 9.61
N SER A 49 -1.96 8.58 8.33
CA SER A 49 -2.48 7.30 7.84
C SER A 49 -1.54 6.15 8.19
N ILE A 50 -0.22 6.38 8.09
CA ILE A 50 0.80 5.42 8.53
C ILE A 50 0.71 5.19 10.04
N ALA A 51 0.66 6.25 10.85
CA ALA A 51 0.69 6.17 12.31
C ALA A 51 -0.51 5.44 12.92
N VAL A 52 -1.69 5.49 12.28
CA VAL A 52 -2.91 4.82 12.77
C VAL A 52 -3.09 3.41 12.21
N SER A 53 -2.26 3.00 11.25
CA SER A 53 -2.42 1.72 10.55
C SER A 53 -1.73 0.57 11.28
N ASN A 54 -2.41 -0.57 11.40
CA ASN A 54 -1.79 -1.80 11.88
C ASN A 54 -0.83 -2.42 10.85
N ALA A 55 -1.08 -2.18 9.57
CA ALA A 55 -0.24 -2.66 8.49
C ALA A 55 -0.02 -1.55 7.44
N LEU A 56 1.17 -1.47 6.87
CA LEU A 56 1.52 -0.59 5.77
C LEU A 56 2.10 -1.41 4.62
N VAL A 57 1.51 -1.24 3.43
CA VAL A 57 2.00 -1.80 2.18
C VAL A 57 2.55 -0.66 1.33
N ILE A 58 3.86 -0.63 1.11
CA ILE A 58 4.50 0.35 0.23
C ILE A 58 4.64 -0.26 -1.16
N ILE A 59 3.99 0.35 -2.14
CA ILE A 59 4.06 -0.05 -3.55
C ILE A 59 5.16 0.77 -4.23
N LEU A 60 6.15 0.10 -4.81
CA LEU A 60 7.26 0.73 -5.50
C LEU A 60 7.40 0.18 -6.93
N ARG A 61 7.94 0.99 -7.84
CA ARG A 61 8.39 0.51 -9.16
C ARG A 61 9.91 0.33 -9.16
N PRO A 62 10.44 -0.56 -10.01
CA PRO A 62 11.89 -0.76 -10.14
C PRO A 62 12.54 0.35 -10.98
N ASP A 63 12.42 1.59 -10.54
CA ASP A 63 13.08 2.76 -11.11
C ASP A 63 13.76 3.62 -10.03
N SER A 64 14.80 4.37 -10.43
CA SER A 64 15.70 5.09 -9.51
C SER A 64 15.01 6.12 -8.61
N GLN A 65 13.90 6.70 -9.05
CA GLN A 65 13.19 7.72 -8.29
C GLN A 65 12.36 7.07 -7.18
N ASP A 66 11.64 6.01 -7.51
CA ASP A 66 10.87 5.23 -6.54
C ASP A 66 11.80 4.61 -5.48
N PHE A 67 13.04 4.25 -5.83
CA PHE A 67 14.01 3.71 -4.87
C PHE A 67 14.33 4.68 -3.71
N GLN A 68 14.60 5.95 -4.03
CA GLN A 68 14.91 6.96 -3.01
C GLN A 68 13.68 7.31 -2.17
N GLY A 69 12.52 7.52 -2.80
CA GLY A 69 11.27 7.83 -2.09
C GLY A 69 10.84 6.70 -1.14
N THR A 70 11.03 5.44 -1.56
CA THR A 70 10.74 4.27 -0.74
C THR A 70 11.63 4.21 0.49
N ALA A 71 12.93 4.51 0.38
CA ALA A 71 13.85 4.52 1.52
C ALA A 71 13.35 5.47 2.64
N VAL A 72 12.96 6.68 2.26
CA VAL A 72 12.45 7.68 3.21
C VAL A 72 11.13 7.21 3.85
N THR A 73 10.23 6.62 3.06
CA THR A 73 8.94 6.11 3.56
C THR A 73 9.14 4.96 4.54
N VAL A 74 10.06 4.03 4.26
CA VAL A 74 10.42 2.93 5.15
C VAL A 74 10.99 3.45 6.47
N ASP A 75 11.90 4.43 6.43
CA ASP A 75 12.48 5.02 7.64
C ASP A 75 11.44 5.71 8.51
N VAL A 76 10.47 6.39 7.90
CA VAL A 76 9.35 7.00 8.61
C VAL A 76 8.43 5.94 9.21
N ALA A 77 8.06 4.92 8.46
CA ALA A 77 7.21 3.83 8.96
C ALA A 77 7.84 3.13 10.18
N ARG A 78 9.16 2.94 10.18
CA ARG A 78 9.91 2.43 11.34
C ARG A 78 9.86 3.37 12.54
N LYS A 79 10.02 4.68 12.34
CA LYS A 79 9.94 5.67 13.43
C LYS A 79 8.55 5.80 14.04
N LEU A 80 7.51 5.46 13.26
CA LEU A 80 6.13 5.42 13.71
C LEU A 80 5.74 4.04 14.26
N ASP A 81 6.70 3.10 14.38
CA ASP A 81 6.52 1.77 14.93
C ASP A 81 5.34 0.99 14.29
N VAL A 82 5.19 1.11 12.96
CA VAL A 82 4.13 0.38 12.23
C VAL A 82 4.32 -1.12 12.42
N PRO A 83 3.32 -1.86 12.94
CA PRO A 83 3.49 -3.27 13.32
C PRO A 83 3.83 -4.18 12.12
N HIS A 84 3.14 -4.00 10.99
CA HIS A 84 3.30 -4.86 9.82
C HIS A 84 3.67 -4.04 8.58
N LEU A 85 4.97 -3.96 8.29
CA LEU A 85 5.48 -3.29 7.10
C LEU A 85 5.81 -4.30 5.98
N ARG A 86 5.30 -4.04 4.78
CA ARG A 86 5.56 -4.84 3.57
C ARG A 86 5.83 -3.97 2.35
N LEU A 87 6.67 -4.49 1.45
CA LEU A 87 6.91 -3.91 0.13
C LEU A 87 6.21 -4.73 -0.96
N VAL A 88 5.70 -4.05 -1.99
CA VAL A 88 5.19 -4.69 -3.21
C VAL A 88 5.85 -4.02 -4.41
N VAL A 89 6.62 -4.80 -5.17
CA VAL A 89 7.24 -4.30 -6.40
C VAL A 89 6.20 -4.39 -7.50
N ASN A 90 5.85 -3.27 -8.11
CA ASN A 90 4.86 -3.19 -9.19
C ASN A 90 5.53 -2.86 -10.53
N LYS A 91 4.94 -3.33 -11.63
CA LYS A 91 5.42 -3.12 -13.00
C LYS A 91 6.84 -3.63 -13.23
N ALA A 92 7.22 -4.74 -12.60
CA ALA A 92 8.48 -5.40 -12.87
C ALA A 92 8.54 -5.85 -14.34
N LEU A 93 9.63 -5.55 -15.04
CA LEU A 93 9.77 -5.98 -16.43
C LEU A 93 9.81 -7.50 -16.48
N THR A 94 9.01 -8.11 -17.35
CA THR A 94 8.84 -9.58 -17.45
C THR A 94 10.14 -10.34 -17.75
N ARG A 95 11.17 -9.66 -18.26
CA ARG A 95 12.51 -10.23 -18.47
C ARG A 95 13.37 -10.32 -17.21
N TYR A 96 12.93 -9.75 -16.09
CA TYR A 96 13.67 -9.79 -14.83
C TYR A 96 13.45 -11.14 -14.12
N ASP A 97 14.45 -11.55 -13.36
CA ASP A 97 14.31 -12.64 -12.39
C ASP A 97 13.61 -12.09 -11.14
N PHE A 98 12.34 -12.45 -10.94
CA PHE A 98 11.51 -11.91 -9.85
C PHE A 98 11.99 -12.36 -8.47
N ALA A 99 12.60 -13.55 -8.35
CA ALA A 99 13.16 -14.00 -7.08
C ALA A 99 14.40 -13.18 -6.72
N LYS A 100 15.23 -12.86 -7.72
CA LYS A 100 16.37 -11.96 -7.53
C LYS A 100 15.91 -10.54 -7.20
N VAL A 101 14.93 -9.99 -7.93
CA VAL A 101 14.36 -8.66 -7.63
C VAL A 101 13.85 -8.62 -6.20
N LYS A 102 13.08 -9.63 -5.78
CA LYS A 102 12.61 -9.76 -4.40
C LYS A 102 13.76 -9.67 -3.39
N THR A 103 14.77 -10.52 -3.56
CA THR A 103 15.93 -10.60 -2.65
C THR A 103 16.71 -9.28 -2.59
N ASP A 104 16.96 -8.65 -3.74
CA ASP A 104 17.71 -7.39 -3.84
C ASP A 104 16.96 -6.24 -3.13
N ILE A 105 15.64 -6.15 -3.31
CA ILE A 105 14.78 -5.15 -2.64
C ILE A 105 14.73 -5.39 -1.13
N GLU A 106 14.52 -6.64 -0.70
CA GLU A 106 14.50 -7.00 0.72
C GLU A 106 15.84 -6.66 1.39
N GLY A 107 16.96 -6.96 0.74
CA GLY A 107 18.30 -6.62 1.23
C GLY A 107 18.59 -5.12 1.26
N THR A 108 18.03 -4.35 0.31
CA THR A 108 18.21 -2.90 0.24
C THR A 108 17.48 -2.18 1.37
N TYR A 109 16.23 -2.58 1.64
CA TYR A 109 15.40 -1.87 2.61
C TYR A 109 15.34 -2.52 3.98
N GLY A 110 15.67 -3.81 4.11
CA GLY A 110 15.45 -4.58 5.34
C GLY A 110 13.96 -4.73 5.68
N VAL A 111 13.12 -4.83 4.66
CA VAL A 111 11.65 -5.00 4.78
C VAL A 111 11.22 -6.15 3.87
N PRO A 112 10.37 -7.09 4.33
CA PRO A 112 9.89 -8.18 3.50
C PRO A 112 9.10 -7.69 2.28
N VAL A 113 9.31 -8.35 1.14
CA VAL A 113 8.56 -8.10 -0.10
C VAL A 113 7.46 -9.15 -0.20
N ALA A 114 6.21 -8.70 -0.09
CA ALA A 114 5.03 -9.55 -0.17
C ALA A 114 4.80 -10.08 -1.60
N GLY A 115 5.19 -9.32 -2.63
CA GLY A 115 5.06 -9.77 -4.02
C GLY A 115 5.78 -8.89 -5.03
N VAL A 116 6.04 -9.47 -6.20
CA VAL A 116 6.62 -8.80 -7.38
C VAL A 116 5.65 -8.96 -8.54
N LEU A 117 4.91 -7.89 -8.84
CA LEU A 117 3.90 -7.85 -9.89
C LEU A 117 4.54 -7.48 -11.24
N PRO A 118 4.34 -8.29 -12.29
CA PRO A 118 4.86 -7.99 -13.62
C PRO A 118 4.17 -6.76 -14.21
N LEU A 119 4.88 -6.06 -15.10
CA LEU A 119 4.25 -5.18 -16.09
C LEU A 119 3.40 -6.07 -17.01
N SER A 120 2.07 -5.97 -16.87
CA SER A 120 1.10 -6.75 -17.64
C SER A 120 0.32 -5.85 -18.59
N GLU A 121 0.38 -6.16 -19.88
CA GLU A 121 -0.45 -5.52 -20.91
C GLU A 121 -1.93 -5.85 -20.70
N ASP A 122 -2.25 -7.06 -20.22
CA ASP A 122 -3.62 -7.48 -19.91
C ASP A 122 -4.23 -6.58 -18.82
N VAL A 123 -3.52 -6.36 -17.72
CA VAL A 123 -3.95 -5.43 -16.65
C VAL A 123 -4.06 -4.00 -17.17
N ALA A 124 -3.13 -3.55 -18.03
CA ALA A 124 -3.19 -2.23 -18.64
C ALA A 124 -4.41 -2.08 -19.56
N SER A 125 -4.72 -3.10 -20.35
CA SER A 125 -5.85 -3.14 -21.29
C SER A 125 -7.21 -3.14 -20.58
N ASN A 126 -7.27 -3.68 -19.35
CA ASN A 126 -8.46 -3.61 -18.52
C ASN A 126 -8.84 -2.15 -18.18
N ALA A 127 -7.88 -1.21 -18.19
CA ALA A 127 -8.11 0.24 -18.18
C ALA A 127 -9.07 0.73 -17.09
N SER A 128 -8.98 0.16 -15.89
CA SER A 128 -9.84 0.46 -14.74
C SER A 128 -11.34 0.22 -14.96
N ASN A 129 -11.73 -0.54 -16.00
CA ASN A 129 -13.14 -0.85 -16.26
C ASN A 129 -13.75 -1.75 -15.18
N ASN A 130 -12.96 -2.69 -14.66
CA ASN A 130 -13.36 -3.63 -13.61
C ASN A 130 -12.17 -3.97 -12.71
N VAL A 131 -12.43 -4.66 -11.60
CA VAL A 131 -11.37 -5.26 -10.77
C VAL A 131 -10.78 -6.46 -11.52
N PHE A 132 -9.54 -6.32 -12.01
CA PHE A 132 -8.91 -7.30 -12.89
C PHE A 132 -8.86 -8.71 -12.28
N SER A 133 -8.43 -8.83 -11.02
CA SER A 133 -8.31 -10.11 -10.33
C SER A 133 -9.65 -10.81 -10.08
N ALA A 134 -10.75 -10.07 -10.02
CA ALA A 134 -12.08 -10.65 -9.91
C ALA A 134 -12.57 -11.24 -11.24
N LEU A 135 -12.15 -10.66 -12.38
CA LEU A 135 -12.48 -11.17 -13.71
C LEU A 135 -11.57 -12.32 -14.14
N TYR A 136 -10.29 -12.25 -13.79
CA TYR A 136 -9.26 -13.19 -14.22
C TYR A 136 -8.52 -13.76 -13.01
N PRO A 137 -9.17 -14.57 -12.17
CA PRO A 137 -8.58 -15.08 -10.92
C PRO A 137 -7.35 -15.96 -11.19
N ASP A 138 -7.36 -16.76 -12.25
CA ASP A 138 -6.28 -17.71 -12.58
C ASP A 138 -5.08 -17.07 -13.30
N HIS A 139 -5.16 -15.77 -13.61
CA HIS A 139 -4.07 -15.06 -14.28
C HIS A 139 -2.87 -14.90 -13.34
N ASP A 140 -1.64 -15.07 -13.84
CA ASP A 140 -0.39 -15.02 -13.04
C ASP A 140 -0.27 -13.74 -12.18
N TRP A 141 -0.66 -12.60 -12.75
CA TRP A 141 -0.72 -11.32 -12.01
C TRP A 141 -1.69 -11.39 -10.84
N SER A 142 -2.89 -11.96 -11.03
CA SER A 142 -3.91 -12.12 -9.99
C SER A 142 -3.48 -13.12 -8.92
N GLN A 143 -2.82 -14.21 -9.31
CA GLN A 143 -2.23 -15.18 -8.38
C GLN A 143 -1.14 -14.55 -7.50
N THR A 144 -0.36 -13.63 -8.06
CA THR A 144 0.62 -12.85 -7.28
C THR A 144 -0.08 -11.93 -6.27
N VAL A 145 -1.20 -11.31 -6.63
CA VAL A 145 -2.01 -10.52 -5.69
C VAL A 145 -2.57 -11.41 -4.57
N MET A 146 -3.03 -12.63 -4.88
CA MET A 146 -3.48 -13.58 -3.85
C MET A 146 -2.35 -13.95 -2.87
N GLY A 147 -1.12 -14.18 -3.37
CA GLY A 147 0.03 -14.41 -2.49
C GLY A 147 0.37 -13.22 -1.58
N ILE A 148 0.14 -11.99 -2.04
CA ILE A 148 0.26 -10.79 -1.20
C ILE A 148 -0.81 -10.77 -0.11
N VAL A 149 -2.05 -11.15 -0.44
CA VAL A 149 -3.13 -11.27 0.55
C VAL A 149 -2.75 -12.28 1.63
N ASP A 150 -2.32 -13.49 1.24
CA ASP A 150 -1.93 -14.54 2.19
C ASP A 150 -0.81 -14.09 3.15
N ASP A 151 0.19 -13.35 2.66
CA ASP A 151 1.26 -12.77 3.49
C ASP A 151 0.72 -11.74 4.50
N LEU A 152 -0.25 -10.92 4.09
CA LEU A 152 -0.86 -9.91 4.96
C LEU A 152 -1.79 -10.54 6.00
N GLU A 153 -2.52 -11.60 5.66
CA GLU A 153 -3.39 -12.29 6.61
C GLU A 153 -2.60 -13.08 7.64
N THR A 154 -1.48 -13.70 7.25
CA THR A 154 -0.60 -14.44 8.18
C THR A 154 0.22 -13.54 9.09
N ALA A 155 0.31 -12.25 8.76
CA ALA A 155 0.96 -11.25 9.60
C ALA A 155 0.07 -10.77 10.77
N LYS A 156 -1.26 -10.98 10.73
CA LYS A 156 -2.19 -10.67 11.83
C LYS A 156 -1.96 -11.54 13.06
#